data_AF-A0A949GWR1-F1
#
_entry.id   AF-A0A949GWR1-F1
#
_cell.length_a   1.000
_cell.length_b   1.000
_cell.length_c   1.000
_cell.angle_alpha   90.00
_cell.angle_beta   90.00
_cell.angle_gamma   90.00
#
_symmetry.space_group_name_H-M   'P 1'
#
loop_
_entity.id
_entity.type
_entity.pdbx_description
1 polymer ?
#
loop_
_entity_poly.entity_id
_entity_poly.type
_entity_poly.pdbx_seq_one_letter_code
_entity_poly.pdbx_strand_id
1 'polypeptide(L)'
;MSPIEYLFRSGTSSKRICRIVVVPAKKFLIKGITHTGKVFRPSDWAERLCGVMSPFRPPGQQQLAGHLQYSPYVVPTTIGNLKCVIVDQRLEELEHMAMDFVISFARDNDLPFEDFSEDSSAHAKKV
;
A
#
# COMPACT_ATOMS: atom_id res chain seq x y z
N MET A 1 -53.87 -32.19 0.54
CA MET A 1 -54.81 -31.10 0.17
C MET A 1 -54.04 -29.79 0.16
N SER A 2 -53.51 -29.40 -0.99
CA SER A 2 -53.36 -27.98 -1.39
C SER A 2 -54.59 -27.68 -2.26
N PRO A 3 -55.16 -26.46 -2.35
CA PRO A 3 -54.44 -25.21 -2.66
C PRO A 3 -55.03 -23.94 -2.00
N ILE A 4 -54.31 -22.81 -2.00
CA ILE A 4 -54.73 -21.56 -2.69
C ILE A 4 -53.44 -20.79 -3.00
N GLU A 5 -53.13 -20.70 -4.28
CA GLU A 5 -52.18 -19.79 -4.90
C GLU A 5 -52.61 -18.34 -4.67
N TYR A 6 -51.71 -17.49 -4.18
CA TYR A 6 -51.78 -16.06 -4.45
C TYR A 6 -50.63 -15.66 -5.36
N LEU A 7 -50.96 -15.58 -6.65
CA LEU A 7 -50.18 -14.89 -7.67
C LEU A 7 -50.03 -13.42 -7.29
N PHE A 8 -48.78 -12.97 -7.08
CA PHE A 8 -48.40 -11.59 -7.35
C PHE A 8 -47.26 -11.58 -8.36
N ARG A 9 -47.64 -11.57 -9.65
CA ARG A 9 -46.74 -11.28 -10.77
C ARG A 9 -46.79 -9.79 -11.06
N SER A 10 -45.70 -9.08 -10.79
CA SER A 10 -45.13 -7.90 -11.49
C SER A 10 -44.35 -7.04 -10.48
N GLY A 11 -43.17 -6.49 -10.74
CA GLY A 11 -42.27 -6.55 -11.88
C GLY A 11 -40.88 -6.12 -11.39
N THR A 12 -39.86 -6.81 -11.90
CA THR A 12 -38.45 -6.41 -11.96
C THR A 12 -37.96 -5.39 -10.91
N SER A 13 -37.66 -5.87 -9.71
CA SER A 13 -36.70 -5.18 -8.83
C SER A 13 -35.34 -5.27 -9.51
N SER A 14 -35.00 -4.22 -10.28
CA SER A 14 -33.63 -3.99 -10.72
C SER A 14 -32.82 -3.69 -9.45
N LYS A 15 -32.40 -4.77 -8.77
CA LYS A 15 -31.29 -4.75 -7.84
C LYS A 15 -30.11 -4.29 -8.68
N ARG A 16 -29.87 -2.98 -8.73
CA ARG A 16 -28.57 -2.46 -9.15
C ARG A 16 -27.60 -3.02 -8.14
N ILE A 17 -26.98 -4.15 -8.49
CA ILE A 17 -25.79 -4.64 -7.82
C ILE A 17 -24.77 -3.54 -8.09
N CYS A 18 -24.65 -2.61 -7.15
CA CYS A 18 -23.53 -1.70 -7.11
C CYS A 18 -22.32 -2.62 -6.91
N ARG A 19 -21.66 -2.99 -8.01
CA ARG A 19 -20.36 -3.64 -7.95
C ARG A 19 -19.48 -2.66 -7.19
N ILE A 20 -19.22 -2.93 -5.92
CA ILE A 20 -18.19 -2.21 -5.17
C ILE A 20 -16.90 -2.58 -5.89
N VAL A 21 -16.48 -1.73 -6.81
CA VAL A 21 -15.15 -1.82 -7.38
C VAL A 21 -14.24 -1.31 -6.28
N VAL A 22 -13.75 -2.23 -5.45
CA VAL A 22 -12.62 -1.94 -4.58
C VAL A 22 -11.44 -1.73 -5.53
N VAL A 23 -11.21 -0.49 -5.92
CA VAL A 23 -9.97 -0.13 -6.61
C VAL A 23 -8.83 -0.39 -5.62
N PRO A 24 -7.86 -1.26 -5.96
CA PRO A 24 -6.69 -1.43 -5.13
C PRO A 24 -6.02 -0.06 -5.01
N ALA A 25 -5.65 0.31 -3.78
CA ALA A 25 -4.92 1.55 -3.56
C ALA A 25 -3.61 1.48 -4.34
N LYS A 26 -3.27 2.56 -5.06
CA LYS A 26 -1.99 2.62 -5.75
C LYS A 26 -0.88 2.58 -4.72
N LYS A 27 0.17 1.84 -5.01
CA LYS A 27 1.39 1.82 -4.22
C LYS A 27 2.49 2.40 -5.08
N PHE A 28 3.51 2.94 -4.42
CA PHE A 28 4.72 3.44 -5.03
C PHE A 28 5.92 2.70 -4.44
N LEU A 29 6.98 2.59 -5.21
CA LEU A 29 8.22 1.95 -4.82
C LEU A 29 9.37 2.95 -4.97
N ILE A 30 10.08 3.17 -3.86
CA ILE A 30 11.39 3.83 -3.87
C ILE A 30 12.45 2.75 -3.92
N LYS A 31 13.22 2.71 -5.01
CA LYS A 31 14.34 1.77 -5.13
C LYS A 31 15.61 2.37 -4.53
N GLY A 32 16.33 1.60 -3.74
CA GLY A 32 17.64 1.99 -3.19
C GLY A 32 18.79 1.91 -4.19
N ILE A 33 18.53 2.29 -5.44
CA ILE A 33 19.52 2.44 -6.50
C ILE A 33 19.26 3.79 -7.16
N THR A 34 20.30 4.60 -7.31
CA THR A 34 20.17 5.92 -7.94
C THR A 34 19.91 5.78 -9.44
N HIS A 35 19.48 6.86 -10.11
CA HIS A 35 19.38 6.85 -11.59
C HIS A 35 20.73 6.59 -12.28
N THR A 36 21.83 6.85 -11.57
CA THR A 36 23.20 6.54 -12.01
C THR A 36 23.63 5.07 -11.82
N GLY A 37 22.72 4.21 -11.33
CA GLY A 37 22.98 2.78 -11.14
C GLY A 37 23.81 2.44 -9.89
N LYS A 38 24.02 3.40 -8.98
CA LYS A 38 24.76 3.18 -7.73
C LYS A 38 23.81 2.78 -6.63
N VAL A 39 24.19 1.79 -5.81
CA VAL A 39 23.38 1.40 -4.67
C VAL A 39 23.41 2.50 -3.61
N PHE A 40 22.23 2.94 -3.19
CA PHE A 40 22.10 3.94 -2.16
C PHE A 40 22.61 3.43 -0.81
N ARG A 41 23.22 4.33 -0.04
CA ARG A 41 23.83 4.06 1.26
C ARG A 41 23.41 5.18 2.22
N PRO A 42 23.28 4.89 3.52
CA PRO A 42 23.61 3.63 4.19
C PRO A 42 22.57 2.52 3.96
N SER A 43 22.91 1.25 4.21
CA SER A 43 22.03 0.10 3.93
C SER A 43 20.79 0.00 4.84
N ASP A 44 20.72 0.84 5.88
CA ASP A 44 19.61 0.94 6.83
C ASP A 44 18.71 2.16 6.54
N TRP A 45 18.89 2.82 5.39
CA TRP A 45 18.13 4.02 5.01
C TRP A 45 16.61 3.76 4.95
N ALA A 46 16.21 2.58 4.47
CA ALA A 46 14.82 2.21 4.31
C ALA A 46 14.14 2.11 5.68
N GLU A 47 14.80 1.43 6.63
CA GLU A 47 14.37 1.29 8.02
C GLU A 47 14.30 2.65 8.71
N ARG A 48 15.27 3.55 8.46
CA ARG A 48 15.26 4.92 8.99
C ARG A 48 14.08 5.73 8.47
N LEU A 49 13.82 5.70 7.16
CA LEU A 49 12.68 6.38 6.54
C LEU A 49 11.35 5.86 7.12
N CYS A 50 11.21 4.54 7.23
CA CYS A 50 10.00 3.92 7.80
C CYS A 50 9.83 4.23 9.30
N GLY A 51 10.94 4.43 10.02
CA GLY A 51 10.93 4.87 11.42
C GLY A 51 10.37 6.29 11.59
N VAL A 52 10.78 7.23 10.73
CA VAL A 52 10.20 8.60 10.70
C VAL A 52 8.71 8.56 10.40
N MET A 53 8.29 7.58 9.58
CA MET A 53 6.89 7.40 9.20
C MET A 53 6.04 6.61 10.21
N SER A 54 6.64 6.03 11.24
CA SER A 54 5.95 5.22 12.26
C SER A 54 4.72 5.90 12.91
N PRO A 55 4.69 7.23 13.16
CA PRO A 55 3.53 7.89 13.77
C PRO A 55 2.29 7.96 12.87
N PHE A 56 2.42 7.84 11.54
CA PHE A 56 1.31 7.98 10.61
C PHE A 56 0.55 6.66 10.47
N ARG A 57 -0.54 6.51 11.21
CA ARG A 57 -1.31 5.26 11.30
C ARG A 57 -2.80 5.53 11.48
N PRO A 58 -3.68 4.60 11.08
CA PRO A 58 -5.10 4.78 11.29
C PRO A 58 -5.45 4.89 12.79
N PRO A 59 -6.43 5.73 13.15
CA PRO A 59 -6.85 5.89 14.54
C PRO A 59 -7.32 4.55 15.12
N GLY A 60 -6.78 4.17 16.28
CA GLY A 60 -7.17 2.95 17.00
C GLY A 60 -6.14 1.81 16.97
N GLN A 61 -5.14 1.83 16.10
CA GLN A 61 -3.96 0.98 16.28
C GLN A 61 -3.05 1.64 17.32
N GLN A 62 -2.94 1.11 18.53
CA GLN A 62 -1.91 1.52 19.50
C GLN A 62 -0.55 0.93 19.13
N GLN A 63 0.55 1.61 19.49
CA GLN A 63 1.90 1.05 19.29
C GLN A 63 2.00 -0.01 20.38
N LEU A 64 2.02 -1.29 20.00
CA LEU A 64 2.32 -2.34 20.96
C LEU A 64 3.77 -2.10 21.43
N ALA A 65 3.94 -1.66 22.67
CA ALA A 65 5.25 -1.29 23.19
C ALA A 65 6.23 -2.48 23.05
N GLY A 66 7.33 -2.29 22.32
CA GLY A 66 8.45 -3.25 22.29
C GLY A 66 8.96 -3.67 20.91
N HIS A 67 8.24 -3.41 19.81
CA HIS A 67 8.74 -3.70 18.45
C HIS A 67 8.73 -2.41 17.61
N LEU A 68 9.82 -2.14 16.88
CA LEU A 68 9.89 -1.11 15.83
C LEU A 68 8.75 -1.35 14.83
N GLN A 69 7.61 -0.71 15.07
CA GLN A 69 6.42 -0.84 14.24
C GLN A 69 6.45 0.26 13.19
N TYR A 70 6.63 -0.15 11.95
CA TYR A 70 6.49 0.74 10.81
C TYR A 70 5.02 1.08 10.59
N SER A 71 4.78 2.18 9.89
CA SER A 71 3.44 2.51 9.41
C SER A 71 2.97 1.42 8.44
N PRO A 72 1.68 1.00 8.47
CA PRO A 72 1.15 0.07 7.47
C PRO A 72 1.22 0.64 6.04
N TYR A 73 1.40 1.95 5.88
CA TYR A 73 1.50 2.63 4.59
C TYR A 73 2.93 2.78 4.08
N VAL A 74 3.93 2.65 4.95
CA VAL A 74 5.35 2.81 4.58
C VAL A 74 6.13 1.64 5.14
N VAL A 75 6.49 0.70 4.26
CA VAL A 75 7.09 -0.57 4.66
C VAL A 75 8.45 -0.76 3.99
N PRO A 76 9.50 -1.06 4.76
CA PRO A 76 10.80 -1.36 4.17
C PRO A 76 10.74 -2.77 3.58
N THR A 77 11.18 -2.90 2.34
CA THR A 77 11.26 -4.17 1.62
C THR A 77 12.65 -4.37 1.05
N THR A 78 12.98 -5.62 0.69
CA THR A 78 14.22 -5.94 0.00
C THR A 78 13.87 -6.66 -1.29
N ILE A 79 14.20 -6.05 -2.43
CA ILE A 79 13.95 -6.60 -3.75
C ILE A 79 15.30 -7.00 -4.34
N GLY A 80 15.54 -8.31 -4.45
CA GLY A 80 16.86 -8.86 -4.77
C GLY A 80 17.87 -8.54 -3.67
N ASN A 81 18.87 -7.71 -3.99
CA ASN A 81 19.92 -7.26 -3.06
C ASN A 81 19.83 -5.75 -2.75
N LEU A 82 18.74 -5.11 -3.16
CA LEU A 82 18.52 -3.68 -2.97
C LEU A 82 17.46 -3.47 -1.89
N LYS A 83 17.77 -2.54 -0.98
CA LYS A 83 16.79 -2.03 -0.02
C LYS A 83 15.84 -1.11 -0.77
N CYS A 84 14.55 -1.28 -0.56
CA CYS A 84 13.51 -0.47 -1.17
C CYS A 84 12.46 -0.11 -0.11
N VAL A 85 11.63 0.88 -0.41
CA VAL A 85 10.50 1.27 0.44
C VAL A 85 9.24 1.25 -0.40
N ILE A 86 8.21 0.58 0.09
CA ILE A 86 6.87 0.60 -0.50
C ILE A 86 6.04 1.65 0.24
N VAL A 87 5.39 2.51 -0.52
CA VAL A 87 4.58 3.64 -0.02
C VAL A 87 3.17 3.49 -0.58
N ASP A 88 2.16 3.39 0.26
CA ASP A 88 0.76 3.35 -0.16
C ASP A 88 0.23 4.77 -0.39
N GLN A 89 -0.53 4.98 -1.48
CA GLN A 89 -1.14 6.26 -1.78
C GLN A 89 -2.08 6.75 -0.67
N ARG A 90 -2.69 5.83 0.09
CA ARG A 90 -3.56 6.18 1.24
C ARG A 90 -2.85 6.99 2.33
N LEU A 91 -1.53 7.02 2.35
CA LEU A 91 -0.77 7.91 3.22
C LEU A 91 -1.12 9.38 2.94
N GLU A 92 -1.32 9.75 1.67
CA GLU A 92 -1.71 11.09 1.25
C GLU A 92 -3.07 11.47 1.84
N GLU A 93 -4.06 10.57 1.79
CA GLU A 93 -5.40 10.81 2.35
C GLU A 93 -5.39 11.05 3.87
N LEU A 94 -4.41 10.48 4.57
CA LEU A 94 -4.22 10.67 6.01
C LEU A 94 -3.44 11.95 6.32
N GLU A 95 -2.30 12.12 5.65
CA GLU A 95 -1.37 13.18 5.90
C GLU A 95 -0.56 13.51 4.64
N HIS A 96 -0.95 14.60 3.98
CA HIS A 96 -0.32 15.05 2.74
C HIS A 96 1.18 15.39 2.92
N MET A 97 1.60 15.94 4.07
CA MET A 97 2.99 16.35 4.29
C MET A 97 3.93 15.14 4.39
N ALA A 98 3.47 14.00 4.91
CA ALA A 98 4.22 12.75 4.98
C ALA A 98 4.50 12.20 3.58
N MET A 99 3.50 12.23 2.70
CA MET A 99 3.68 11.85 1.30
C MET A 99 4.67 12.80 0.61
N ASP A 100 4.52 14.11 0.78
CA ASP A 100 5.43 15.10 0.18
C ASP A 100 6.87 14.96 0.70
N PHE A 101 7.05 14.64 1.98
CA PHE A 101 8.36 14.34 2.55
C PHE A 101 9.00 13.11 1.89
N VAL A 102 8.25 12.04 1.65
CA VAL A 102 8.76 10.82 1.01
C VAL A 102 9.15 11.08 -0.45
N ILE A 103 8.34 11.86 -1.17
CA ILE A 103 8.64 12.27 -2.55
C ILE A 103 9.89 13.17 -2.59
N SER A 104 9.96 14.15 -1.69
CA SER A 104 11.11 15.05 -1.57
C SER A 104 12.38 14.28 -1.21
N PHE A 105 12.29 13.33 -0.28
CA PHE A 105 13.40 12.45 0.07
C PHE A 105 13.91 11.66 -1.13
N ALA A 106 13.02 11.08 -1.95
CA ALA A 106 13.43 10.37 -3.16
C ALA A 106 14.12 11.30 -4.16
N ARG A 107 13.57 12.50 -4.37
CA ARG A 107 14.14 13.51 -5.28
C ARG A 107 15.53 13.99 -4.83
N ASP A 108 15.67 14.34 -3.56
CA ASP A 108 16.92 14.87 -3.00
C ASP A 108 18.06 13.84 -3.04
N ASN A 109 17.71 12.54 -3.01
CA ASN A 109 18.65 11.44 -3.03
C ASN A 109 18.81 10.77 -4.42
N ASP A 110 18.22 11.36 -5.46
CA ASP A 110 18.26 10.84 -6.83
C ASP A 110 17.75 9.38 -6.94
N LEU A 111 16.73 9.05 -6.14
CA LEU A 111 16.12 7.72 -6.06
C LEU A 111 14.89 7.65 -6.97
N PRO A 112 14.75 6.59 -7.79
CA PRO A 112 13.54 6.35 -8.57
C PRO A 112 12.33 6.15 -7.66
N PHE A 113 11.28 6.93 -7.93
CA PHE A 113 9.95 6.78 -7.35
C PHE A 113 8.99 6.33 -8.45
N GLU A 114 8.60 5.06 -8.43
CA GLU A 114 7.81 4.44 -9.50
C GLU A 114 6.49 3.87 -8.96
N ASP A 115 5.46 3.82 -9.80
CA ASP A 115 4.23 3.09 -9.49
C ASP A 115 4.52 1.60 -9.27
N PHE A 116 4.03 1.07 -8.17
CA PHE A 116 4.09 -0.34 -7.81
C PHE A 116 2.70 -0.97 -8.00
N SER A 117 2.42 -1.43 -9.21
CA SER A 117 1.30 -2.35 -9.46
C SER A 117 1.72 -3.76 -9.06
N GLU A 118 1.06 -4.33 -8.05
CA GLU A 118 1.14 -5.77 -7.79
C GLU A 118 0.36 -6.51 -8.89
N ASP A 119 0.94 -6.58 -10.10
CA ASP A 119 0.37 -7.34 -11.21
C ASP A 119 0.54 -8.84 -10.95
N SER A 120 -0.31 -9.40 -10.08
CA SER A 120 -0.79 -10.79 -10.01
C SER A 120 0.16 -11.96 -10.36
N SER A 121 1.48 -11.87 -10.12
CA SER A 121 2.41 -12.99 -10.39
C SER A 121 3.34 -13.28 -9.22
N ALA A 122 2.84 -14.07 -8.27
CA ALA A 122 3.65 -15.04 -7.53
C ALA A 122 2.77 -16.26 -7.22
N HIS A 123 2.49 -17.04 -8.27
CA HIS A 123 1.93 -18.38 -8.15
C HIS A 123 2.95 -19.29 -7.43
N ALA A 124 2.50 -19.93 -6.35
CA ALA A 124 2.95 -21.23 -5.82
C ALA A 124 4.46 -21.56 -5.82
N LYS A 125 5.06 -21.65 -4.62
CA LYS A 125 5.78 -22.86 -4.16
C LYS A 125 5.65 -23.03 -2.65
N LYS A 126 4.59 -23.73 -2.23
CA LYS A 126 4.63 -24.54 -1.01
C LYS A 126 5.01 -25.95 -1.47
N VAL A 127 6.24 -26.36 -1.14
CA VAL A 127 6.70 -27.75 -1.23
C VAL A 127 6.08 -28.52 -0.06
#